data_AF-A0A183D6Z8-F1
#
_entry.id   AF-A0A183D6Z8-F1
#
_cell.length_a   1.000
_cell.length_b   1.000
_cell.length_c   1.000
_cell.angle_alpha   90.00
_cell.angle_beta   90.00
_cell.angle_gamma   90.00
#
_symmetry.space_group_name_H-M   'P 1'
#
loop_
_entity.id
_entity.type
_entity.pdbx_description
1 polymer ?
#
loop_
_entity_poly.entity_id
_entity_poly.type
_entity_poly.pdbx_seq_one_letter_code
_entity_poly.pdbx_strand_id
1 'polypeptide(L)' 'MIIKTKKVFIGGLSASSTLEDMKNYFEQYGKVEDAMLMFDKTTQRHRGKAFVLYFYSHSSCAIKICL' A
#
# COMPACT_ATOMS: atom_id res chain seq x y z
N MET A 1 2.14 -11.99 21.28
CA MET A 1 1.50 -11.35 20.12
C MET A 1 2.59 -11.00 19.13
N ILE A 2 2.77 -11.76 18.04
CA ILE A 2 3.85 -11.51 17.07
C ILE A 2 3.30 -10.57 16.00
N ILE A 3 3.64 -9.29 16.10
CA ILE A 3 3.37 -8.31 15.04
C ILE A 3 4.39 -8.52 13.92
N LYS A 4 3.92 -8.78 12.70
CA LYS A 4 4.77 -8.91 11.52
C LYS A 4 4.55 -7.69 10.62
N THR A 5 5.62 -6.96 10.34
CA THR A 5 5.62 -5.83 9.41
C THR A 5 5.87 -6.35 8.00
N LYS A 6 4.99 -6.03 7.05
CA LYS A 6 5.15 -6.44 5.65
C LYS A 6 5.09 -5.23 4.72
N LYS A 7 6.09 -5.13 3.84
CA LYS A 7 6.11 -4.15 2.75
C LYS A 7 5.39 -4.74 1.55
N VAL A 8 4.33 -4.08 1.10
CA VAL A 8 3.54 -4.47 -0.07
C VAL A 8 3.77 -3.45 -1.18
N PHE A 9 3.97 -3.97 -2.39
CA PHE A 9 4.04 -3.18 -3.62
C PHE A 9 2.69 -3.22 -4.30
N ILE A 10 2.13 -2.04 -4.57
CA ILE A 10 0.89 -1.89 -5.33
C ILE A 10 1.23 -1.28 -6.67
N GLY A 11 0.96 -2.02 -7.75
CA GLY A 11 1.03 -1.56 -9.13
C GLY A 11 -0.37 -1.35 -9.71
N GLY A 12 -0.51 -0.51 -10.73
CA GLY A 12 -1.78 -0.28 -11.41
C GLY A 12 -2.73 0.72 -10.74
N LEU A 13 -2.23 1.56 -9.83
CA LEU A 13 -3.06 2.61 -9.22
C LEU A 13 -3.49 3.67 -10.25
N SER A 14 -4.73 4.13 -10.12
CA SER A 14 -5.27 5.22 -10.95
C SER A 14 -4.57 6.51 -10.58
N ALA A 15 -4.34 7.43 -11.53
CA ALA A 15 -3.65 8.71 -11.28
C ALA A 15 -4.27 9.56 -10.13
N SER A 16 -5.54 9.30 -9.80
CA SER A 16 -6.31 9.96 -8.74
C SER A 16 -6.10 9.36 -7.34
N SER A 17 -5.54 8.15 -7.26
CA SER A 17 -5.39 7.43 -6.00
C SER A 17 -4.37 8.12 -5.08
N THR A 18 -4.81 8.41 -3.86
CA THR A 18 -3.99 9.08 -2.85
C THR A 18 -3.44 8.12 -1.81
N LEU A 19 -2.46 8.58 -1.03
CA LEU A 19 -1.94 7.82 0.11
C LEU A 19 -3.01 7.59 1.18
N GLU A 20 -3.97 8.51 1.28
CA GLU A 20 -5.05 8.43 2.26
C GLU A 20 -6.03 7.32 1.91
N ASP A 21 -6.43 7.21 0.62
CA ASP A 21 -7.23 6.09 0.13
C ASP A 21 -6.56 4.73 0.40
N MET A 22 -5.26 4.65 0.13
CA MET A 22 -4.47 3.44 0.43
C MET A 22 -4.56 3.13 1.92
N LYS A 23 -4.19 4.10 2.77
CA LYS A 23 -4.21 3.92 4.22
C LYS A 23 -5.56 3.42 4.71
N ASN A 24 -6.63 4.09 4.30
CA ASN A 24 -7.99 3.76 4.71
C ASN A 24 -8.43 2.36 4.23
N TYR A 25 -8.00 1.94 3.04
CA TYR A 25 -8.23 0.58 2.54
C TYR A 25 -7.45 -0.48 3.34
N PHE A 26 -6.17 -0.23 3.61
CA PHE A 26 -5.30 -1.18 4.33
C PHE A 26 -5.59 -1.24 5.83
N GLU A 27 -6.14 -0.18 6.43
CA GLU A 27 -6.49 -0.11 7.86
C GLU A 27 -7.47 -1.21 8.27
N GLN A 28 -8.33 -1.66 7.35
CA GLN A 28 -9.26 -2.77 7.54
C GLN A 28 -8.56 -4.13 7.71
N TYR A 29 -7.36 -4.28 7.14
CA TYR A 29 -6.56 -5.52 7.20
C TYR A 29 -5.52 -5.48 8.32
N GLY A 30 -5.13 -4.28 8.76
CA GLY A 30 -4.17 -4.09 9.83
C GLY A 30 -3.64 -2.66 9.88
N LYS A 31 -2.89 -2.33 10.94
CA LYS A 31 -2.39 -0.97 11.15
C LYS A 31 -1.35 -0.62 10.09
N VAL A 32 -1.62 0.42 9.30
CA VAL A 32 -0.63 0.96 8.36
C VAL A 32 0.42 1.74 9.12
N GLU A 33 1.68 1.37 8.94
CA GLU A 33 2.80 2.05 9.57
C GLU A 33 3.33 3.17 8.67
N ASP A 34 3.54 2.86 7.40
CA ASP A 34 4.07 3.80 6.42
C ASP A 34 3.46 3.55 5.05
N ALA A 35 3.36 4.59 4.23
CA ALA A 35 2.91 4.45 2.86
C ALA A 35 3.59 5.51 1.99
N MET A 36 4.04 5.10 0.80
CA MET A 36 4.83 5.91 -0.10
C MET A 36 4.33 5.74 -1.54
N LEU A 37 3.81 6.84 -2.11
CA LEU A 37 3.46 6.92 -3.53
C LEU A 37 4.68 7.35 -4.34
N MET A 38 5.00 6.60 -5.40
CA MET A 38 6.06 6.99 -6.33
C MET A 38 5.46 7.86 -7.44
N PHE A 39 5.82 9.14 -7.42
CA PHE A 39 5.44 10.10 -8.45
C PHE A 39 6.53 10.24 -9.51
N ASP A 40 6.12 10.27 -10.77
CA ASP A 40 7.02 10.57 -11.88
C ASP A 40 7.29 12.08 -11.88
N LYS A 41 8.54 12.49 -11.60
CA LYS A 41 8.89 13.93 -11.49
C LYS A 41 8.69 14.70 -12.79
N THR A 42 8.74 14.01 -13.92
CA THR A 42 8.59 14.60 -15.26
C THR A 42 7.15 14.92 -15.61
N THR A 43 6.20 14.06 -15.23
CA THR A 43 4.78 14.24 -15.57
C THR A 43 3.91 14.68 -14.40
N GLN A 44 4.48 14.76 -13.18
CA GLN A 44 3.74 14.96 -11.93
C GLN A 44 2.59 13.95 -11.74
N ARG A 45 2.59 12.85 -12.50
CA ARG A 45 1.60 11.77 -12.41
C ARG A 45 2.27 10.55 -11.81
N HIS A 46 1.65 9.93 -10.83
CA HIS A 46 2.13 8.66 -10.36
C HIS A 46 1.84 7.60 -11.43
N ARG A 47 2.84 6.82 -11.84
CA ARG A 47 2.68 5.72 -12.81
C ARG A 47 2.03 4.49 -12.18
N GLY A 48 1.03 4.71 -11.31
CA GLY A 48 0.29 3.66 -10.65
C GLY A 48 1.11 2.80 -9.69
N LYS A 49 2.24 3.29 -9.16
CA LYS A 49 3.12 2.54 -8.25
C LYS A 49 3.11 3.15 -6.85
N ALA A 50 2.73 2.37 -5.86
CA ALA A 50 2.85 2.72 -4.44
C ALA A 50 3.47 1.57 -3.65
N PHE A 51 4.05 1.92 -2.52
CA PHE A 51 4.46 0.99 -1.49
C PHE A 51 3.70 1.28 -0.21
N VAL A 52 3.23 0.25 0.47
CA VAL A 52 2.58 0.37 1.77
C VAL A 52 3.23 -0.61 2.74
N LEU A 53 3.63 -0.10 3.90
CA LEU A 53 4.13 -0.85 5.04
C LEU A 53 3.01 -0.95 6.08
N TYR A 54 2.56 -2.16 6.39
CA TYR A 54 1.53 -2.35 7.41
C TYR A 54 1.82 -3.57 8.29
N PHE A 55 1.29 -3.50 9.50
CA PHE A 55 1.31 -4.58 10.48
C PHE A 55 0.12 -5.50 10.28
N TYR A 56 0.38 -6.79 10.30
CA TYR A 56 -0.67 -7.78 10.11
C TYR A 56 -0.38 -9.05 10.91
N SER A 57 -1.46 -9.67 11.39
CA SER A 57 -1.41 -10.83 12.29
C SER A 57 -1.24 -12.19 11.59
N HIS A 58 -1.52 -12.34 10.28
CA HIS A 58 -1.88 -13.67 9.72
C HIS A 58 -1.27 -14.14 8.36
N SER A 59 -0.06 -13.83 7.86
CA SER A 59 0.45 -14.22 6.49
C SER A 59 -0.41 -14.14 5.16
N SER A 60 -1.67 -14.62 5.05
CA SER A 60 -2.47 -14.76 3.81
C SER A 60 -3.06 -13.48 3.18
N CYS A 61 -3.32 -12.40 3.94
CA CYS A 61 -3.96 -11.20 3.38
C CYS A 61 -3.13 -10.48 2.30
N ALA A 62 -1.79 -10.49 2.45
CA ALA A 62 -0.90 -9.78 1.53
C ALA A 62 -0.89 -10.34 0.09
N ILE A 63 -1.28 -11.61 -0.08
CA ILE A 63 -1.32 -12.25 -1.40
C ILE A 63 -2.55 -11.76 -2.19
N LYS A 64 -3.63 -11.41 -1.50
CA LYS A 64 -4.91 -11.01 -2.10
C LYS A 64 -4.91 -9.59 -2.70
N ILE A 65 -3.91 -8.78 -2.35
CA ILE A 65 -3.74 -7.42 -2.87
C ILE A 65 -2.91 -7.39 -4.17
N CYS A 66 -2.20 -8.48 -4.50
CA CYS A 66 -1.33 -8.58 -5.69
C CYS A 66 -1.90 -9.49 -6.80
N LEU A 67 -2.98 -10.23 -6.52
CA LEU A 67 -3.62 -11.18 -7.47
C LEU A 67 -4.96 -10.65 -7.95
#